data_AF-A0A381TUI8-F1
#
_entry.id   AF-A0A381TUI8-F1
#
_cell.length_a   1.000
_cell.length_b   1.000
_cell.length_c   1.000
_cell.angle_alpha   90.00
_cell.angle_beta   90.00
_cell.angle_gamma   90.00
#
_symmetry.space_group_name_H-M   'P 1'
#
loop_
_entity.id
_entity.type
_entity.pdbx_description
1 polymer ?
#
loop_
_entity_poly.entity_id
_entity_poly.type
_entity_poly.pdbx_seq_one_letter_code
_entity_poly.pdbx_strand_id
1 'polypeptide(L)'
;FYGAPVPVDDHEYLACITSLAMENHLSDLRQKWAESGDWPDIVHNMRHRVGLNSGDMVTGNMGSNMRMNYTMMGDTVNIAARLEASAKQYGIYIQVAENTYNAVKDKFEWRFLDNVRVKGKTQPVKVFELLAEKGKLSEEYSKLIPVFNEGINFYLKQKWDKGLKAFKEAETMEEIFPTRPTNPSAVYIERCEYLKANPPGDDWDGVWTLTQK
;
A
#
# COMPACT_ATOMS: atom_id res chain seq x y z
N PHE A 1 -5.21 16.96 5.60
CA PHE A 1 -5.38 16.81 4.15
C PHE A 1 -4.65 17.94 3.47
N TYR A 2 -4.12 17.72 2.27
CA TYR A 2 -3.52 18.77 1.46
C TYR A 2 -4.57 19.36 0.51
N GLY A 3 -4.43 20.64 0.17
CA GLY A 3 -5.30 21.33 -0.80
C GLY A 3 -6.56 21.97 -0.22
N ALA A 4 -6.77 21.92 1.10
CA ALA A 4 -7.81 22.70 1.77
C ALA A 4 -7.43 23.00 3.24
N PRO A 5 -7.85 24.14 3.82
CA PRO A 5 -8.72 25.18 3.22
C PRO A 5 -8.03 26.03 2.15
N VAL A 6 -6.70 26.01 2.09
CA VAL A 6 -5.91 26.72 1.08
C VAL A 6 -5.43 25.71 0.04
N PRO A 7 -5.52 26.02 -1.26
CA PRO A 7 -4.92 25.20 -2.30
C PRO A 7 -3.42 24.99 -2.05
N VAL A 8 -2.94 23.80 -2.37
CA VAL A 8 -1.53 23.45 -2.27
C VAL A 8 -1.14 22.84 -3.61
N ASP A 9 -0.25 23.51 -4.32
CA ASP A 9 0.31 22.97 -5.56
C ASP A 9 1.13 21.71 -5.24
N ASP A 10 1.17 20.77 -6.18
CA ASP A 10 1.88 19.49 -6.05
C ASP A 10 1.51 18.70 -4.77
N HIS A 11 0.24 18.82 -4.33
CA HIS A 11 -0.21 18.19 -3.10
C HIS A 11 -0.04 16.66 -3.06
N GLU A 12 -0.12 15.96 -4.20
CA GLU A 12 0.20 14.53 -4.27
C GLU A 12 1.66 14.25 -3.95
N TYR A 13 2.58 15.06 -4.47
CA TYR A 13 4.01 14.92 -4.22
C TYR A 13 4.31 15.15 -2.74
N LEU A 14 3.76 16.23 -2.17
CA LEU A 14 3.95 16.56 -0.76
C LEU A 14 3.37 15.49 0.16
N ALA A 15 2.21 14.92 -0.17
CA ALA A 15 1.62 13.82 0.58
C ALA A 15 2.51 12.57 0.57
N CYS A 16 3.10 12.22 -0.58
CA CYS A 16 4.06 11.13 -0.68
C CYS A 16 5.35 11.40 0.12
N ILE A 17 5.92 12.60 0.02
CA ILE A 17 7.10 13.00 0.81
C ILE A 17 6.83 12.92 2.31
N THR A 18 5.69 13.45 2.76
CA THR A 18 5.33 13.40 4.18
C THR A 18 5.14 11.96 4.66
N SER A 19 4.57 11.08 3.84
CA SER A 19 4.42 9.67 4.20
C SER A 19 5.77 8.96 4.37
N LEU A 20 6.73 9.20 3.46
CA LEU A 20 8.08 8.68 3.60
C LEU A 20 8.81 9.27 4.82
N ALA A 21 8.66 10.58 5.06
CA ALA A 21 9.25 11.25 6.21
C ALA A 21 8.70 10.71 7.54
N MET A 22 7.40 10.39 7.61
CA MET A 22 6.78 9.78 8.78
C MET A 22 7.40 8.41 9.10
N GLU A 23 7.65 7.56 8.09
CA GLU A 23 8.31 6.26 8.33
C GLU A 23 9.77 6.41 8.74
N ASN A 24 10.52 7.31 8.11
CA ASN A 24 11.91 7.58 8.49
C ASN A 24 12.00 8.07 9.95
N HIS A 25 11.18 9.06 10.33
CA HIS A 25 11.16 9.55 11.72
C HIS A 25 10.69 8.49 12.72
N LEU A 26 9.71 7.66 12.37
CA LEU A 26 9.32 6.56 13.24
C LEU A 26 10.46 5.54 13.41
N SER A 27 11.27 5.33 12.37
CA SER A 27 12.48 4.50 12.47
C SER A 27 13.50 5.06 13.45
N ASP A 28 13.79 6.35 13.37
CA ASP A 28 14.70 7.03 14.30
C ASP A 28 14.17 6.94 15.75
N LEU A 29 12.85 7.09 15.94
CA LEU A 29 12.22 6.98 17.25
C LEU A 29 12.29 5.55 17.81
N ARG A 30 12.02 4.53 16.99
CA ARG A 30 12.17 3.12 17.41
C ARG A 30 13.58 2.83 17.90
N GLN A 31 14.60 3.31 17.18
CA GLN A 31 15.99 3.15 17.58
C GLN A 31 16.27 3.85 18.92
N LYS A 32 15.89 5.12 19.06
CA LYS A 32 16.07 5.89 20.31
C LYS A 32 15.40 5.22 21.50
N TRP A 33 14.17 4.72 21.33
CA TRP A 33 13.45 4.04 22.40
C TRP A 33 14.11 2.72 22.78
N ALA A 34 14.54 1.93 21.81
CA ALA A 34 15.28 0.69 22.05
C ALA A 34 16.59 0.93 22.81
N GLU A 35 17.32 1.99 22.47
CA GLU A 35 18.59 2.36 23.13
C GLU A 35 18.39 2.90 24.55
N SER A 36 17.25 3.56 24.83
CA SER A 36 16.97 4.12 26.16
C SER A 36 16.69 3.07 27.24
N GLY A 37 16.17 1.89 26.86
CA GLY A 37 15.79 0.82 27.78
C GLY A 37 14.52 1.06 28.61
N ASP A 38 13.88 2.24 28.48
CA ASP A 38 12.69 2.63 29.25
C ASP A 38 11.36 2.18 28.63
N TRP A 39 11.40 1.66 27.40
CA TRP A 39 10.22 1.33 26.62
C TRP A 39 10.05 -0.18 26.43
N PRO A 40 8.80 -0.69 26.38
CA PRO A 40 8.54 -2.09 26.11
C PRO A 40 8.77 -2.44 24.63
N ASP A 41 9.00 -3.71 24.33
CA ASP A 41 9.27 -4.21 22.96
C ASP A 41 8.20 -3.81 21.92
N ILE A 42 6.95 -3.66 22.35
CA ILE A 42 5.86 -3.21 21.46
C ILE A 42 6.11 -1.79 20.91
N VAL A 43 6.79 -0.93 21.66
CA VAL A 43 7.15 0.43 21.22
C VAL A 43 8.36 0.39 20.29
N HIS A 44 9.35 -0.47 20.58
CA HIS A 44 10.51 -0.69 19.71
C HIS A 44 10.11 -1.22 18.32
N ASN A 45 8.98 -1.92 18.25
CA ASN A 45 8.43 -2.48 17.01
C ASN A 45 7.20 -1.73 16.50
N MET A 46 6.96 -0.51 16.97
CA MET A 46 5.79 0.29 16.56
C MET A 46 5.86 0.64 15.07
N ARG A 47 4.77 0.38 14.36
CA ARG A 47 4.61 0.67 12.94
C ARG A 47 3.31 1.39 12.70
N HIS A 48 3.24 2.16 11.63
CA HIS A 48 2.03 2.85 11.21
C HIS A 48 1.74 2.51 9.74
N ARG A 49 0.49 2.73 9.33
CA ARG A 49 0.09 2.58 7.93
C ARG A 49 -0.50 3.88 7.44
N VAL A 50 -0.35 4.13 6.15
CA VAL A 50 -0.81 5.32 5.45
C VAL A 50 -1.52 4.88 4.17
N GLY A 51 -2.71 5.42 3.96
CA GLY A 51 -3.46 5.29 2.71
C GLY A 51 -3.50 6.63 1.98
N LEU A 52 -3.06 6.68 0.73
CA LEU A 52 -3.03 7.89 -0.08
C LEU A 52 -3.97 7.78 -1.27
N ASN A 53 -4.76 8.83 -1.48
CA ASN A 53 -5.59 9.00 -2.66
C ASN A 53 -5.83 10.49 -2.92
N SER A 54 -5.95 10.87 -4.19
CA SER A 54 -6.24 12.22 -4.64
C SER A 54 -7.46 12.23 -5.57
N GLY A 55 -8.18 13.34 -5.54
CA GLY A 55 -9.43 13.53 -6.25
C GLY A 55 -10.38 14.49 -5.53
N ASP A 56 -11.55 14.69 -6.11
CA ASP A 56 -12.55 15.62 -5.59
C ASP A 56 -13.08 15.19 -4.22
N MET A 57 -13.27 16.17 -3.35
CA MET A 57 -13.85 16.00 -2.02
C MET A 57 -14.54 17.29 -1.58
N VAL A 58 -15.48 17.16 -0.65
CA VAL A 58 -16.14 18.30 -0.02
C VAL A 58 -15.47 18.57 1.32
N THR A 59 -15.03 19.82 1.53
CA THR A 59 -14.45 20.26 2.80
C THR A 59 -15.29 21.39 3.40
N GLY A 60 -15.33 21.47 4.72
CA GLY A 60 -16.09 22.51 5.40
C GLY A 60 -16.26 22.26 6.89
N ASN A 61 -16.90 23.21 7.57
CA ASN A 61 -17.33 23.03 8.95
C ASN A 61 -18.55 22.11 8.98
N MET A 62 -18.42 20.96 9.62
CA MET A 62 -19.48 19.96 9.73
C MET A 62 -19.69 19.58 11.19
N GLY A 63 -20.95 19.34 11.55
CA GLY A 63 -21.36 19.01 12.91
C GLY A 63 -22.66 19.69 13.30
N SER A 64 -22.98 19.66 14.58
CA SER A 64 -24.14 20.37 15.12
C SER A 64 -23.77 21.79 15.49
N ASN A 65 -24.77 22.64 15.74
CA ASN A 65 -24.56 24.00 16.24
C ASN A 65 -23.73 24.05 17.55
N MET A 66 -23.67 22.96 18.31
CA MET A 66 -22.89 22.87 19.56
C MET A 66 -21.46 22.34 19.37
N ARG A 67 -21.17 21.62 18.29
CA ARG A 67 -19.83 21.08 17.99
C ARG A 67 -19.63 21.04 16.48
N MET A 68 -18.76 21.92 15.99
CA MET A 68 -18.35 22.01 14.59
C MET A 68 -16.89 21.62 14.46
N ASN A 69 -16.57 20.77 13.49
CA ASN A 69 -15.21 20.45 13.10
C ASN A 69 -15.01 20.78 11.62
N TYR A 70 -13.88 21.40 11.28
CA TYR A 70 -13.48 21.50 9.89
C TYR A 70 -12.99 20.14 9.41
N THR A 71 -13.71 19.52 8.47
CA THR A 71 -13.46 18.15 8.03
C THR A 71 -13.72 18.00 6.53
N MET A 72 -13.43 16.81 6.00
CA MET A 72 -13.62 16.43 4.61
C MET A 72 -14.53 15.20 4.49
N MET A 73 -15.31 15.13 3.42
CA MET A 73 -16.14 13.98 3.08
C MET A 73 -16.10 13.73 1.58
N GLY A 74 -16.27 12.46 1.19
CA GLY A 74 -16.38 12.05 -0.20
C GLY A 74 -15.78 10.68 -0.44
N ASP A 75 -16.04 10.15 -1.62
CA ASP A 75 -15.50 8.87 -2.07
C ASP A 75 -13.98 8.83 -2.03
N THR A 76 -13.32 9.93 -2.41
CA THR A 76 -11.86 10.07 -2.38
C THR A 76 -11.29 9.81 -0.98
N VAL A 77 -11.95 10.37 0.04
CA VAL A 77 -11.58 10.22 1.46
C VAL A 77 -11.80 8.79 1.94
N ASN A 78 -12.94 8.20 1.55
CA ASN A 78 -13.27 6.81 1.90
C ASN A 78 -12.30 5.81 1.27
N ILE A 79 -11.83 6.05 0.05
CA ILE A 79 -10.80 5.21 -0.59
C ILE A 79 -9.51 5.29 0.19
N ALA A 80 -9.00 6.49 0.51
CA ALA A 80 -7.76 6.64 1.30
C ALA A 80 -7.82 5.88 2.64
N ALA A 81 -8.94 6.01 3.38
CA ALA A 81 -9.13 5.30 4.64
C ALA A 81 -9.14 3.76 4.46
N ARG A 82 -9.73 3.26 3.37
CA ARG A 82 -9.73 1.83 3.05
C ARG A 82 -8.35 1.32 2.69
N LEU A 83 -7.54 2.12 2.00
CA LEU A 83 -6.17 1.77 1.64
C LEU A 83 -5.27 1.62 2.88
N GLU A 84 -5.37 2.51 3.86
CA GLU A 84 -4.66 2.32 5.14
C GLU A 84 -5.03 0.98 5.78
N ALA A 85 -6.33 0.69 5.84
CA ALA A 85 -6.82 -0.54 6.46
C ALA A 85 -6.43 -1.80 5.68
N SER A 86 -6.37 -1.74 4.33
CA SER A 86 -5.98 -2.87 3.48
C SER A 86 -4.48 -3.07 3.37
N ALA A 87 -3.66 -2.07 3.68
CA ALA A 87 -2.20 -2.18 3.61
C ALA A 87 -1.68 -3.35 4.48
N LYS A 88 -2.35 -3.64 5.62
CA LYS A 88 -2.06 -4.80 6.47
C LYS A 88 -2.22 -6.16 5.78
N GLN A 89 -3.14 -6.26 4.81
CA GLN A 89 -3.40 -7.52 4.08
C GLN A 89 -2.25 -7.87 3.15
N TYR A 90 -1.52 -6.86 2.68
CA TYR A 90 -0.30 -6.99 1.90
C TYR A 90 0.94 -6.90 2.78
N GLY A 91 0.80 -6.63 4.08
CA GLY A 91 1.91 -6.39 4.99
C GLY A 91 2.72 -5.13 4.65
N ILE A 92 2.16 -4.16 3.95
CA ILE A 92 2.87 -2.92 3.57
C ILE A 92 2.44 -1.74 4.45
N TYR A 93 3.17 -0.63 4.35
CA TYR A 93 2.91 0.55 5.18
C TYR A 93 2.27 1.71 4.43
N ILE A 94 2.69 1.99 3.21
CA ILE A 94 2.18 3.14 2.46
C ILE A 94 1.49 2.62 1.20
N GLN A 95 0.16 2.55 1.24
CA GLN A 95 -0.65 2.11 0.10
C GLN A 95 -1.26 3.31 -0.61
N VAL A 96 -1.12 3.35 -1.94
CA VAL A 96 -1.44 4.50 -2.77
C VAL A 96 -2.37 4.10 -3.91
N ALA A 97 -3.43 4.86 -4.12
CA ALA A 97 -4.33 4.69 -5.26
C ALA A 97 -3.71 5.19 -6.58
N GLU A 98 -4.23 4.66 -7.69
CA GLU A 98 -3.83 5.02 -9.06
C GLU A 98 -3.83 6.52 -9.35
N ASN A 99 -4.78 7.29 -8.81
CA ASN A 99 -4.86 8.73 -9.05
C ASN A 99 -3.60 9.47 -8.57
N THR A 100 -3.21 9.23 -7.32
CA THR A 100 -2.01 9.83 -6.73
C THR A 100 -0.76 9.29 -7.40
N TYR A 101 -0.70 7.99 -7.68
CA TYR A 101 0.39 7.38 -8.44
C TYR A 101 0.58 8.08 -9.80
N ASN A 102 -0.48 8.24 -10.59
CA ASN A 102 -0.39 8.83 -11.93
C ASN A 102 0.11 10.27 -11.92
N ALA A 103 -0.23 11.05 -10.88
CA ALA A 103 0.24 12.42 -10.74
C ALA A 103 1.75 12.52 -10.50
N VAL A 104 2.35 11.53 -9.82
CA VAL A 104 3.74 11.62 -9.32
C VAL A 104 4.61 10.40 -9.59
N LYS A 105 4.20 9.50 -10.49
CA LYS A 105 4.89 8.22 -10.76
C LYS A 105 6.37 8.35 -11.08
N ASP A 106 6.76 9.42 -11.78
CA ASP A 106 8.14 9.66 -12.21
C ASP A 106 9.03 10.25 -11.10
N LYS A 107 8.45 10.60 -9.94
CA LYS A 107 9.13 11.20 -8.79
C LYS A 107 9.48 10.22 -7.68
N PHE A 108 8.93 9.01 -7.73
CA PHE A 108 9.07 8.00 -6.68
C PHE A 108 9.32 6.62 -7.26
N GLU A 109 9.74 5.70 -6.40
CA GLU A 109 9.87 4.28 -6.67
C GLU A 109 8.67 3.55 -6.09
N TRP A 110 8.13 2.61 -6.86
CA TRP A 110 6.85 1.98 -6.61
C TRP A 110 6.92 0.47 -6.77
N ARG A 111 6.08 -0.22 -6.02
CA ARG A 111 5.68 -1.59 -6.33
C ARG A 111 4.20 -1.60 -6.67
N PHE A 112 3.85 -2.11 -7.85
CA PHE A 112 2.44 -2.42 -8.14
C PHE A 112 2.01 -3.56 -7.23
N LEU A 113 0.87 -3.39 -6.55
CA LEU A 113 0.36 -4.40 -5.62
C LEU A 113 -0.77 -5.20 -6.21
N ASP A 114 -1.87 -4.57 -6.63
CA ASP A 114 -3.06 -5.30 -7.08
C ASP A 114 -4.06 -4.39 -7.83
N ASN A 115 -5.05 -5.02 -8.46
CA ASN A 115 -6.29 -4.42 -8.91
C ASN A 115 -7.39 -4.71 -7.87
N VAL A 116 -7.63 -3.79 -6.93
CA VAL A 116 -8.59 -4.05 -5.84
C VAL A 116 -10.00 -3.59 -6.24
N ARG A 117 -10.97 -4.52 -6.20
CA ARG A 117 -12.39 -4.16 -6.25
C ARG A 117 -12.87 -3.71 -4.87
N VAL A 118 -13.16 -2.42 -4.76
CA VAL A 118 -13.71 -1.85 -3.53
C VAL A 118 -15.21 -2.13 -3.47
N LYS A 119 -15.71 -2.67 -2.36
CA LYS A 119 -17.15 -2.93 -2.16
C LYS A 119 -17.98 -1.68 -2.47
N GLY A 120 -18.89 -1.80 -3.43
CA GLY A 120 -19.76 -0.71 -3.91
C GLY A 120 -19.26 0.03 -5.16
N LYS A 121 -18.08 -0.29 -5.71
CA LYS A 121 -17.62 0.19 -7.02
C LYS A 121 -17.46 -0.95 -8.02
N THR A 122 -17.84 -0.70 -9.27
CA THR A 122 -17.76 -1.68 -10.36
C THR A 122 -16.36 -1.75 -10.96
N GLN A 123 -15.65 -0.62 -11.03
CA GLN A 123 -14.29 -0.58 -11.57
C GLN A 123 -13.25 -0.90 -10.48
N PRO A 124 -12.31 -1.82 -10.75
CA PRO A 124 -11.18 -2.07 -9.85
C PRO A 124 -10.27 -0.83 -9.81
N VAL A 125 -9.71 -0.55 -8.63
CA VAL A 125 -8.73 0.52 -8.42
C VAL A 125 -7.35 -0.12 -8.35
N LYS A 126 -6.41 0.34 -9.19
CA LYS A 126 -5.01 -0.05 -9.05
C LYS A 126 -4.43 0.53 -7.78
N VAL A 127 -3.72 -0.30 -7.04
CA VAL A 127 -3.04 0.10 -5.82
C VAL A 127 -1.55 -0.21 -5.90
N PHE A 128 -0.78 0.69 -5.34
CA PHE A 128 0.67 0.68 -5.36
C PHE A 128 1.19 0.81 -3.93
N GLU A 129 2.39 0.32 -3.70
CA GLU A 129 3.19 0.66 -2.54
C GLU A 129 4.17 1.77 -2.91
N LEU A 130 4.23 2.82 -2.09
CA LEU A 130 5.26 3.85 -2.18
C LEU A 130 6.49 3.39 -1.40
N LEU A 131 7.64 3.28 -2.08
CA LEU A 131 8.86 2.71 -1.49
C LEU A 131 9.90 3.77 -1.14
N ALA A 132 10.16 4.70 -2.07
CA ALA A 132 11.18 5.72 -1.90
C ALA A 132 10.97 6.87 -2.90
N GLU A 133 11.70 7.97 -2.71
CA GLU A 133 11.90 8.94 -3.79
C GLU A 133 12.70 8.31 -4.94
N LYS A 134 12.54 8.86 -6.16
CA LYS A 134 13.22 8.36 -7.37
C LYS A 134 14.72 8.23 -7.14
N GLY A 135 15.28 7.07 -7.46
CA GLY A 135 16.72 6.80 -7.33
C GLY A 135 17.22 6.60 -5.90
N LYS A 136 16.34 6.55 -4.88
CA LYS A 136 16.68 6.27 -3.48
C LYS A 136 16.23 4.89 -3.02
N LEU A 137 15.96 3.97 -3.95
CA LEU A 137 15.62 2.60 -3.61
C LEU A 137 16.81 1.88 -2.99
N SER A 138 16.58 1.02 -1.98
CA SER A 138 17.65 0.18 -1.43
C SER A 138 18.13 -0.84 -2.46
N GLU A 139 19.32 -1.40 -2.25
CA GLU A 139 19.87 -2.43 -3.15
C GLU A 139 18.99 -3.70 -3.14
N GLU A 140 18.47 -4.07 -1.98
CA GLU A 140 17.56 -5.19 -1.77
C GLU A 140 16.27 -4.99 -2.57
N TYR A 141 15.61 -3.84 -2.42
CA TYR A 141 14.40 -3.54 -3.16
C TYR A 141 14.64 -3.40 -4.67
N SER A 142 15.81 -2.92 -5.09
CA SER A 142 16.19 -2.85 -6.52
C SER A 142 16.29 -4.22 -7.17
N LYS A 143 16.65 -5.26 -6.42
CA LYS A 143 16.66 -6.66 -6.88
C LYS A 143 15.29 -7.32 -6.75
N LEU A 144 14.56 -7.02 -5.69
CA LEU A 144 13.24 -7.57 -5.40
C LEU A 144 12.19 -7.17 -6.41
N ILE A 145 12.05 -5.87 -6.72
CA ILE A 145 10.94 -5.36 -7.52
C ILE A 145 10.86 -6.01 -8.91
N PRO A 146 11.95 -6.16 -9.68
CA PRO A 146 11.90 -6.86 -10.96
C PRO A 146 11.38 -8.30 -10.86
N VAL A 147 11.84 -9.05 -9.86
CA VAL A 147 11.43 -10.45 -9.63
C VAL A 147 9.95 -10.52 -9.23
N PHE A 148 9.52 -9.64 -8.32
CA PHE A 148 8.11 -9.55 -7.93
C PHE A 148 7.21 -9.20 -9.12
N ASN A 149 7.61 -8.23 -9.95
CA ASN A 149 6.87 -7.84 -11.15
C ASN A 149 6.81 -8.97 -12.19
N GLU A 150 7.85 -9.79 -12.31
CA GLU A 150 7.82 -10.99 -13.13
C GLU A 150 6.79 -12.00 -12.59
N GLY A 151 6.73 -12.18 -11.27
CA GLY A 151 5.69 -12.96 -10.60
C GLY A 151 4.29 -12.48 -10.94
N ILE A 152 4.02 -11.17 -10.85
CA ILE A 152 2.74 -10.56 -11.24
C ILE A 152 2.43 -10.84 -12.72
N ASN A 153 3.41 -10.71 -13.61
CA ASN A 153 3.22 -10.98 -15.04
C ASN A 153 2.85 -12.45 -15.31
N PHE A 154 3.40 -13.40 -14.54
CA PHE A 154 3.00 -14.81 -14.64
C PHE A 154 1.64 -15.08 -14.00
N TYR A 155 1.35 -14.45 -12.87
CA TYR A 155 0.06 -14.52 -12.18
C TYR A 155 -1.08 -14.09 -13.11
N LEU A 156 -0.97 -12.92 -13.73
CA LEU A 156 -1.98 -12.39 -14.67
C LEU A 156 -2.15 -13.25 -15.93
N LYS A 157 -1.13 -14.05 -16.30
CA LYS A 157 -1.17 -14.98 -17.44
C LYS A 157 -1.55 -16.41 -17.03
N GLN A 158 -2.01 -16.59 -15.78
CA GLN A 158 -2.35 -17.90 -15.20
C GLN A 158 -1.21 -18.94 -15.22
N LYS A 159 0.05 -18.47 -15.25
CA LYS A 159 1.25 -19.33 -15.25
C LYS A 159 1.71 -19.60 -13.80
N TRP A 160 0.87 -20.30 -13.04
CA TRP A 160 1.01 -20.44 -11.58
C TRP A 160 2.37 -20.94 -11.12
N ASP A 161 2.92 -21.98 -11.74
CA ASP A 161 4.23 -22.53 -11.34
C ASP A 161 5.38 -21.53 -11.53
N LYS A 162 5.31 -20.72 -12.58
CA LYS A 162 6.30 -19.67 -12.83
C LYS A 162 6.12 -18.50 -11.86
N GLY A 163 4.87 -18.11 -11.61
CA GLY A 163 4.53 -17.11 -10.60
C GLY A 163 5.03 -17.51 -9.21
N LEU A 164 4.73 -18.74 -8.77
CA LEU A 164 5.19 -19.29 -7.49
C LEU A 164 6.70 -19.25 -7.36
N LYS A 165 7.44 -19.62 -8.40
CA LYS A 165 8.90 -19.57 -8.38
C LYS A 165 9.39 -18.13 -8.16
N ALA A 166 8.86 -17.18 -8.93
CA ALA A 166 9.25 -15.77 -8.83
C ALA A 166 8.87 -15.16 -7.47
N PHE A 167 7.67 -15.42 -6.96
CA PHE A 167 7.26 -14.90 -5.64
C PHE A 167 8.05 -15.53 -4.50
N LYS A 168 8.37 -16.83 -4.54
CA LYS A 168 9.24 -17.46 -3.53
C LYS A 168 10.65 -16.87 -3.55
N GLU A 169 11.18 -16.53 -4.73
CA GLU A 169 12.45 -15.82 -4.85
C GLU A 169 12.36 -14.40 -4.27
N ALA A 170 11.32 -13.65 -4.63
CA ALA A 170 11.08 -12.30 -4.11
C ALA A 170 10.90 -12.27 -2.58
N GLU A 171 10.20 -13.24 -2.01
CA GLU A 171 9.95 -13.38 -0.57
C GLU A 171 11.27 -13.46 0.23
N THR A 172 12.32 -14.08 -0.31
CA THR A 172 13.63 -14.16 0.36
C THR A 172 14.32 -12.80 0.52
N MET A 173 13.92 -11.80 -0.27
CA MET A 173 14.45 -10.44 -0.25
C MET A 173 13.54 -9.47 0.52
N GLU A 174 12.38 -9.93 1.00
CA GLU A 174 11.44 -9.09 1.73
C GLU A 174 11.75 -9.01 3.22
N GLU A 175 11.61 -7.81 3.77
CA GLU A 175 11.75 -7.62 5.21
C GLU A 175 10.68 -8.39 5.99
N ILE A 176 11.14 -9.24 6.90
CA ILE A 176 10.33 -9.95 7.89
C ILE A 176 10.64 -9.37 9.27
N PHE A 177 9.62 -9.04 10.03
CA PHE A 177 9.76 -8.64 11.43
C PHE A 177 8.52 -9.09 12.22
N PRO A 178 8.63 -9.24 13.56
CA PRO A 178 7.69 -10.03 14.36
C PRO A 178 6.22 -9.58 14.27
N THR A 179 5.97 -8.30 14.01
CA THR A 179 4.63 -7.70 13.97
C THR A 179 3.99 -7.67 12.57
N ARG A 180 4.68 -8.21 11.54
CA ARG A 180 4.19 -8.32 10.17
C ARG A 180 3.83 -9.78 9.86
N PRO A 181 2.52 -10.12 9.83
CA PRO A 181 2.09 -11.50 9.61
C PRO A 181 2.25 -11.98 8.16
N THR A 182 2.51 -11.08 7.19
CA THR A 182 2.62 -11.40 5.77
C THR A 182 3.39 -10.32 5.01
N ASN A 183 3.76 -10.59 3.76
CA ASN A 183 4.33 -9.64 2.81
C ASN A 183 3.68 -9.85 1.42
N PRO A 184 3.86 -8.93 0.45
CA PRO A 184 3.21 -9.09 -0.85
C PRO A 184 3.56 -10.39 -1.56
N SER A 185 4.79 -10.90 -1.45
CA SER A 185 5.14 -12.17 -2.10
C SER A 185 4.38 -13.35 -1.49
N ALA A 186 4.31 -13.44 -0.16
CA ALA A 186 3.56 -14.45 0.57
C ALA A 186 2.07 -14.44 0.20
N VAL A 187 1.46 -13.26 0.11
CA VAL A 187 0.08 -13.09 -0.36
C VAL A 187 -0.10 -13.69 -1.75
N TYR A 188 0.82 -13.41 -2.67
CA TYR A 188 0.74 -13.94 -4.03
C TYR A 188 1.08 -15.43 -4.13
N ILE A 189 1.92 -15.96 -3.24
CA ILE A 189 2.18 -17.41 -3.13
C ILE A 189 0.88 -18.13 -2.76
N GLU A 190 0.20 -17.71 -1.68
CA GLU A 190 -1.07 -18.31 -1.25
C GLU A 190 -2.12 -18.23 -2.36
N ARG A 191 -2.23 -17.09 -3.04
CA ARG A 191 -3.16 -16.91 -4.18
C ARG A 191 -2.82 -17.84 -5.34
N CYS A 192 -1.55 -17.96 -5.71
CA CYS A 192 -1.12 -18.86 -6.79
C CYS A 192 -1.43 -20.32 -6.45
N GLU A 193 -1.19 -20.76 -5.21
CA GLU A 193 -1.51 -22.12 -4.77
C GLU A 193 -3.02 -22.37 -4.82
N TYR A 194 -3.83 -21.42 -4.35
CA TYR A 194 -5.29 -21.51 -4.41
C TYR A 194 -5.80 -21.56 -5.85
N LEU A 195 -5.36 -20.66 -6.73
CA LEU A 195 -5.81 -20.59 -8.13
C LEU A 195 -5.27 -21.74 -8.97
N LYS A 196 -4.13 -22.34 -8.60
CA LYS A 196 -3.68 -23.58 -9.23
C LYS A 196 -4.63 -24.74 -8.91
N ALA A 197 -5.13 -24.82 -7.68
CA ALA A 197 -6.13 -25.82 -7.28
C ALA A 197 -7.55 -25.46 -7.76
N ASN A 198 -7.85 -24.18 -7.95
CA ASN A 198 -9.15 -23.64 -8.35
C ASN A 198 -8.96 -22.65 -9.52
N PRO A 199 -8.67 -23.13 -10.75
CA PRO A 199 -8.37 -22.25 -11.88
C PRO A 199 -9.52 -21.29 -12.17
N PRO A 200 -9.25 -19.97 -12.24
CA PRO A 200 -10.23 -19.04 -12.72
C PRO A 200 -10.36 -19.25 -14.24
N GLY A 201 -11.57 -19.26 -14.79
CA GLY A 201 -11.79 -19.50 -16.22
C GLY A 201 -11.07 -18.49 -17.12
N ASP A 202 -11.16 -18.69 -18.44
CA ASP A 202 -10.43 -17.88 -19.43
C ASP A 202 -10.78 -16.37 -19.38
N ASP A 203 -11.97 -16.02 -18.89
CA ASP A 203 -12.46 -14.64 -18.77
C ASP A 203 -12.02 -13.93 -17.47
N TRP A 204 -11.02 -14.47 -16.76
CA TRP A 204 -10.56 -13.89 -15.50
C TRP A 204 -9.86 -12.54 -15.71
N ASP A 205 -10.33 -11.53 -14.99
CA ASP A 205 -9.84 -10.15 -15.08
C ASP A 205 -8.61 -9.86 -14.20
N GLY A 206 -7.97 -10.91 -13.66
CA GLY A 206 -6.79 -10.79 -12.81
C GLY A 206 -7.08 -10.30 -11.39
N VAL A 207 -8.35 -10.04 -11.04
CA VAL A 207 -8.74 -9.50 -9.74
C VAL A 207 -8.93 -10.64 -8.74
N TRP A 208 -8.23 -10.56 -7.62
CA TRP A 208 -8.48 -11.43 -6.48
C TRP A 208 -9.78 -11.05 -5.78
N THR A 209 -10.74 -11.98 -5.74
CA THR A 209 -12.00 -11.81 -5.00
C THR A 209 -12.12 -12.94 -4.00
N LEU A 210 -11.96 -12.64 -2.70
CA LEU A 210 -12.29 -13.60 -1.63
C LEU A 210 -13.80 -13.87 -1.68
N THR A 211 -14.18 -15.07 -2.09
CA THR A 211 -15.58 -15.50 -2.18
C THR A 211 -16.14 -16.06 -0.87
N GLN A 212 -15.34 -16.20 0.20
CA GLN A 212 -15.86 -16.63 1.51
C GLN A 212 -15.27 -15.85 2.70
N LYS A 213 -16.15 -15.68 3.69
CA LYS A 213 -16.00 -14.98 4.97
C LYS A 213 -15.04 -15.69 5.91
#